data_AF-A0A2S2R760-F1
#
_entry.id   AF-A0A2S2R760-F1
#
_cell.length_a   1.000
_cell.length_b   1.000
_cell.length_c   1.000
_cell.angle_alpha   90.00
_cell.angle_beta   90.00
_cell.angle_gamma   90.00
#
_symmetry.space_group_name_H-M   'P 1'
#
loop_
_entity.id
_entity.type
_entity.pdbx_description
1 polymer ?
#
loop_
_entity_poly.entity_id
_entity_poly.type
_entity_poly.pdbx_seq_one_letter_code
_entity_poly.pdbx_strand_id
1 'polypeptide(L)'
;DNSSKAALIEMNDNIQWAMRKIINEASWLDDESKIATLRKLATTKTYLGYPDDYPNILNNLYQNLNITDNHLENLISISNFNAKNKWNSLVNKRDWKNIEWGMAPNEVNAYNDNSMNAIFIPAASLQAPFYFNGIQSLNYGSVGSTIGHELSHSYDDTGRLYNELGNVVPWWTNKSHEEYTKRTRCLVDRYNDVKIVNNRNNTIVFNGNVTLDENIADITGLKEAYFAYQRFLDIHGQEPRLPGLEQYNQEQIFFLGYANVSTIQVNTYPVT
;
A
#
# COMPACT_ATOMS: atom_id res chain seq x y z
N ASP A 1 -14.79 -14.05 -0.19
CA ASP A 1 -16.24 -14.06 0.14
C ASP A 1 -16.53 -13.01 1.22
N ASN A 2 -17.76 -12.92 1.75
CA ASN A 2 -18.10 -11.93 2.80
C ASN A 2 -17.26 -12.09 4.08
N SER A 3 -16.85 -13.32 4.43
CA SER A 3 -16.01 -13.57 5.61
C SER A 3 -14.59 -13.02 5.40
N SER A 4 -14.02 -13.19 4.20
CA SER A 4 -12.73 -12.59 3.85
C SER A 4 -12.78 -11.07 3.90
N LYS A 5 -13.85 -10.46 3.36
CA LYS A 5 -14.04 -9.00 3.40
C LYS A 5 -14.11 -8.47 4.83
N ALA A 6 -14.85 -9.14 5.72
CA ALA A 6 -14.93 -8.75 7.12
C ALA A 6 -13.58 -8.84 7.84
N ALA A 7 -12.83 -9.93 7.66
CA ALA A 7 -11.50 -10.11 8.26
C ALA A 7 -10.49 -9.06 7.76
N LEU A 8 -10.55 -8.70 6.47
CA LEU A 8 -9.69 -7.65 5.91
C LEU A 8 -10.05 -6.25 6.43
N ILE A 9 -11.33 -5.96 6.66
CA ILE A 9 -11.77 -4.71 7.29
C ILE A 9 -11.21 -4.62 8.71
N GLU A 10 -11.36 -5.69 9.51
CA GLU A 10 -10.80 -5.73 10.87
C GLU A 10 -9.27 -5.58 10.87
N MET A 11 -8.58 -6.23 9.92
CA MET A 11 -7.13 -6.09 9.75
C MET A 11 -6.74 -4.64 9.45
N ASN A 12 -7.43 -3.99 8.50
CA ASN A 12 -7.23 -2.57 8.21
C ASN A 12 -7.44 -1.70 9.47
N ASP A 13 -8.50 -1.95 10.24
CA ASP A 13 -8.79 -1.17 11.45
C ASP A 13 -7.69 -1.33 12.49
N ASN A 14 -7.15 -2.55 12.64
CA ASN A 14 -6.02 -2.82 13.52
C ASN A 14 -4.72 -2.14 13.03
N ILE A 15 -4.50 -2.04 11.72
CA ILE A 15 -3.36 -1.33 11.13
C ILE A 15 -3.47 0.18 11.33
N GLN A 16 -4.65 0.77 11.11
CA GLN A 16 -4.89 2.19 11.42
C GLN A 16 -4.71 2.47 12.92
N TRP A 17 -5.10 1.54 13.80
CA TRP A 17 -4.80 1.64 15.22
C TRP A 17 -3.29 1.60 15.49
N ALA A 18 -2.56 0.71 14.84
CA ALA A 18 -1.11 0.60 14.99
C ALA A 18 -0.38 1.87 14.53
N MET A 19 -0.77 2.43 13.38
CA MET A 19 -0.24 3.71 12.91
C MET A 19 -0.54 4.84 13.92
N ARG A 20 -1.77 4.92 14.45
CA ARG A 20 -2.13 5.88 15.51
C ARG A 20 -1.23 5.73 16.75
N LYS A 21 -0.93 4.49 17.16
CA LYS A 21 0.00 4.22 18.26
C LYS A 21 1.39 4.74 17.95
N ILE A 22 1.92 4.44 16.76
CA ILE A 22 3.24 4.89 16.30
C ILE A 22 3.34 6.42 16.28
N ILE A 23 2.33 7.11 15.77
CA ILE A 23 2.28 8.59 15.73
C ILE A 23 2.27 9.17 17.15
N ASN A 24 1.49 8.61 18.07
CA ASN A 24 1.43 9.10 19.45
C ASN A 24 2.78 8.97 20.17
N GLU A 25 3.49 7.86 19.94
CA GLU A 25 4.78 7.55 20.54
C GLU A 25 5.96 8.25 19.86
N ALA A 26 5.76 8.90 18.72
CA ALA A 26 6.78 9.67 18.04
C ALA A 26 7.18 10.89 18.87
N SER A 27 8.31 10.78 19.58
CA SER A 27 8.88 11.86 20.41
C SER A 27 9.54 12.98 19.59
N TRP A 28 9.77 12.74 18.30
CA TRP A 28 10.36 13.70 17.37
C TRP A 28 9.34 14.60 16.70
N LEU A 29 8.06 14.21 16.74
CA LEU A 29 6.94 14.96 16.19
C LEU A 29 6.35 15.83 17.31
N ASP A 30 6.39 17.15 17.13
CA ASP A 30 5.76 18.08 18.08
C ASP A 30 4.22 17.91 18.12
N ASP A 31 3.59 18.48 19.15
CA ASP A 31 2.16 18.28 19.40
C ASP A 31 1.28 18.80 18.25
N GLU A 32 1.64 19.93 17.63
CA GLU A 32 0.90 20.50 16.51
C GLU A 32 0.93 19.57 15.29
N SER A 33 2.13 19.14 14.90
CA SER A 33 2.35 18.23 13.78
C SER A 33 1.71 16.86 14.06
N LYS A 34 1.75 16.39 15.31
CA LYS A 34 1.11 15.14 15.76
C LYS A 34 -0.40 15.19 15.62
N ILE A 35 -1.05 16.28 16.06
CA ILE A 35 -2.49 16.48 15.88
C ILE A 35 -2.85 16.50 14.39
N ALA A 36 -2.07 17.19 13.57
CA ALA A 36 -2.30 17.24 12.12
C ALA A 36 -2.15 15.85 11.46
N THR A 37 -1.12 15.09 11.82
CA THR A 37 -0.89 13.71 11.33
C THR A 37 -2.02 12.76 11.73
N LEU A 38 -2.51 12.87 12.97
CA LEU A 38 -3.67 12.10 13.43
C LEU A 38 -4.96 12.47 12.69
N ARG A 39 -5.13 13.74 12.29
CA ARG A 39 -6.26 14.17 11.47
C ARG A 39 -6.18 13.60 10.06
N LYS A 40 -4.99 13.60 9.45
CA LYS A 40 -4.75 12.94 8.16
C LYS A 40 -5.11 11.45 8.24
N LEU A 41 -4.60 10.74 9.25
CA LEU A 41 -4.90 9.32 9.47
C LEU A 41 -6.41 9.06 9.62
N ALA A 42 -7.10 9.88 10.41
CA ALA A 42 -8.53 9.72 10.68
C ALA A 42 -9.41 9.95 9.44
N THR A 43 -8.88 10.55 8.39
CA THR A 43 -9.60 10.82 7.13
C THR A 43 -9.09 9.96 5.98
N THR A 44 -8.08 9.12 6.21
CA THR A 44 -7.56 8.18 5.22
C THR A 44 -8.62 7.16 4.84
N LYS A 45 -8.81 6.95 3.54
CA LYS A 45 -9.77 5.99 3.00
C LYS A 45 -9.05 4.72 2.58
N THR A 46 -9.63 3.56 2.89
CA THR A 46 -9.12 2.26 2.45
C THR A 46 -10.13 1.59 1.54
N TYR A 47 -9.69 1.20 0.34
CA TYR A 47 -10.50 0.49 -0.64
C TYR A 47 -9.93 -0.91 -0.88
N LEU A 48 -10.75 -1.93 -0.65
CA LEU A 48 -10.34 -3.35 -0.70
C LEU A 48 -11.17 -4.12 -1.72
N GLY A 49 -10.49 -4.87 -2.58
CA GLY A 49 -11.10 -5.74 -3.57
C GLY A 49 -11.53 -5.00 -4.83
N TYR A 50 -12.78 -4.55 -4.84
CA TYR A 50 -13.42 -3.88 -5.97
C TYR A 50 -14.53 -2.94 -5.48
N PRO A 51 -14.92 -1.92 -6.28
CA PRO A 51 -16.06 -1.06 -5.95
C PRO A 51 -17.37 -1.85 -5.77
N ASP A 52 -18.20 -1.51 -4.78
CA ASP A 52 -19.44 -2.27 -4.53
C ASP A 52 -20.41 -2.28 -5.73
N ASP A 53 -20.48 -1.20 -6.52
CA ASP A 53 -21.32 -1.07 -7.72
C ASP A 53 -20.54 -1.32 -9.04
N TYR A 54 -19.61 -2.28 -9.01
CA TYR A 54 -18.71 -2.56 -10.14
C TYR A 54 -19.40 -2.76 -11.51
N PRO A 55 -20.52 -3.50 -11.63
CA PRO A 55 -21.19 -3.70 -12.92
C PRO A 55 -21.70 -2.40 -13.55
N ASN A 56 -22.31 -1.51 -12.76
CA ASN A 56 -22.79 -0.23 -13.27
C ASN A 56 -21.62 0.70 -13.60
N ILE A 57 -20.56 0.70 -12.79
CA ILE A 57 -19.33 1.45 -13.08
C ILE A 57 -18.77 1.03 -14.44
N LEU A 58 -18.64 -0.27 -14.71
CA LEU A 58 -18.17 -0.78 -16.00
C LEU A 58 -19.09 -0.37 -17.16
N ASN A 59 -20.40 -0.57 -17.02
CA ASN A 59 -21.36 -0.22 -18.06
C ASN A 59 -21.30 1.28 -18.39
N ASN A 60 -21.22 2.14 -17.37
CA ASN A 60 -21.14 3.59 -17.54
C ASN A 60 -19.81 4.04 -18.17
N LEU A 61 -18.69 3.40 -17.77
CA LEU A 61 -17.38 3.67 -18.35
C LEU A 61 -17.39 3.39 -19.85
N TYR A 62 -17.84 2.20 -20.26
CA TYR A 62 -17.73 1.74 -21.64
C TYR A 62 -18.95 2.03 -22.53
N GLN A 63 -19.97 2.73 -22.03
CA GLN A 63 -21.23 2.99 -22.77
C GLN A 63 -21.03 3.59 -24.18
N ASN A 64 -19.94 4.33 -24.39
CA ASN A 64 -19.63 5.03 -25.64
C ASN A 64 -18.49 4.37 -26.43
N LEU A 65 -17.99 3.20 -26.01
CA LEU A 65 -16.95 2.47 -26.71
C LEU A 65 -17.58 1.54 -27.74
N ASN A 66 -17.32 1.78 -29.02
CA ASN A 66 -17.77 0.92 -30.09
C ASN A 66 -16.68 -0.09 -30.47
N ILE A 67 -17.03 -1.38 -30.52
CA ILE A 67 -16.15 -2.48 -30.86
C ILE A 67 -16.75 -3.25 -32.06
N THR A 68 -15.88 -3.64 -32.98
CA THR A 68 -16.20 -4.34 -34.23
C THR A 68 -15.45 -5.67 -34.31
N ASP A 69 -15.67 -6.44 -35.39
CA ASP A 69 -14.88 -7.65 -35.66
C ASP A 69 -13.46 -7.34 -36.21
N ASN A 70 -13.14 -6.07 -36.49
CA ASN A 70 -11.83 -5.65 -36.99
C ASN A 70 -10.92 -5.18 -35.85
N HIS A 71 -9.82 -5.93 -35.63
CA HIS A 71 -8.87 -5.62 -34.56
C HIS A 71 -8.22 -4.24 -34.68
N LEU A 72 -7.86 -3.79 -35.88
CA LEU A 72 -7.22 -2.48 -36.07
C LEU A 72 -8.21 -1.35 -35.78
N GLU A 73 -9.45 -1.48 -36.21
CA GLU A 73 -10.51 -0.51 -35.90
C GLU A 73 -10.75 -0.42 -34.40
N ASN A 74 -10.71 -1.56 -33.70
CA ASN A 74 -10.85 -1.59 -32.24
C ASN A 74 -9.71 -0.86 -31.53
N LEU A 75 -8.46 -1.05 -31.95
CA LEU A 75 -7.32 -0.31 -31.38
C LEU A 75 -7.47 1.21 -31.56
N ILE A 76 -7.91 1.66 -32.73
CA ILE A 76 -8.16 3.07 -33.01
C ILE A 76 -9.33 3.59 -32.17
N SER A 77 -10.42 2.83 -32.07
CA SER A 77 -11.61 3.16 -31.28
C SER A 77 -11.26 3.33 -29.79
N ILE A 78 -10.52 2.38 -29.22
CA ILE A 78 -10.05 2.41 -27.83
C ILE A 78 -9.14 3.62 -27.58
N SER A 79 -8.20 3.91 -28.49
CA SER A 79 -7.30 5.06 -28.37
C SER A 79 -8.07 6.39 -28.35
N ASN A 80 -9.01 6.57 -29.27
CA ASN A 80 -9.86 7.76 -29.32
C ASN A 80 -10.77 7.89 -28.09
N PHE A 81 -11.35 6.78 -27.63
CA PHE A 81 -12.16 6.73 -26.42
C PHE A 81 -11.34 7.15 -25.18
N ASN A 82 -10.15 6.58 -25.00
CA ASN A 82 -9.26 6.91 -23.88
C ASN A 82 -8.84 8.38 -23.90
N ALA A 83 -8.47 8.91 -25.08
CA ALA A 83 -8.14 10.32 -25.24
C ALA A 83 -9.33 11.21 -24.84
N LYS A 84 -10.53 10.93 -25.35
CA LYS A 84 -11.74 11.69 -25.04
C LYS A 84 -12.07 11.68 -23.54
N ASN A 85 -11.96 10.53 -22.88
CA ASN A 85 -12.19 10.43 -21.44
C ASN A 85 -11.15 11.24 -20.64
N LYS A 86 -9.88 11.21 -21.07
CA LYS A 86 -8.85 12.04 -20.44
C LYS A 86 -9.11 13.54 -20.62
N TRP A 87 -9.59 13.97 -21.78
CA TRP A 87 -9.99 15.37 -21.99
C TRP A 87 -11.19 15.76 -21.12
N ASN A 88 -12.20 14.88 -21.01
CA ASN A 88 -13.37 15.11 -20.17
C ASN A 88 -13.01 15.24 -18.68
N SER A 89 -12.02 14.49 -18.19
CA SER A 89 -11.61 14.57 -16.78
C SER A 89 -10.88 15.87 -16.42
N LEU A 90 -10.38 16.62 -17.41
CA LEU A 90 -9.78 17.94 -17.17
C LEU A 90 -10.83 19.04 -16.92
N VAL A 91 -12.04 18.88 -17.46
CA VAL A 91 -13.13 19.87 -17.35
C VAL A 91 -14.17 19.51 -16.31
N ASN A 92 -14.33 18.21 -16.03
CA ASN A 92 -15.28 17.73 -15.03
C ASN A 92 -14.65 17.73 -13.64
N LYS A 93 -15.47 18.01 -12.62
CA LYS A 93 -15.05 17.81 -11.23
C LYS A 93 -14.89 16.31 -10.97
N ARG A 94 -13.93 15.96 -10.11
CA ARG A 94 -13.75 14.59 -9.63
C ARG A 94 -15.05 14.09 -8.99
N ASP A 95 -15.52 12.93 -9.43
CA ASP A 95 -16.63 12.24 -8.78
C ASP A 95 -16.10 11.51 -7.54
N TRP A 96 -16.32 12.10 -6.38
CA TRP A 96 -15.92 11.51 -5.09
C TRP A 96 -16.82 10.36 -4.65
N LYS A 97 -17.96 10.13 -5.30
CA LYS A 97 -18.87 9.02 -5.03
C LYS A 97 -18.49 7.79 -5.86
N ASN A 98 -18.19 8.00 -7.15
CA ASN A 98 -17.79 6.94 -8.07
C ASN A 98 -16.31 7.09 -8.44
N ILE A 99 -15.45 6.84 -7.44
CA ILE A 99 -14.01 6.96 -7.63
C ILE A 99 -13.55 5.86 -8.58
N GLU A 100 -12.99 6.27 -9.72
CA GLU A 100 -12.25 5.38 -10.59
C GLU A 100 -10.93 4.99 -9.93
N TRP A 101 -10.65 3.69 -9.88
CA TRP A 101 -9.39 3.17 -9.36
C TRP A 101 -8.32 3.28 -10.44
N GLY A 102 -7.08 3.53 -10.05
CA GLY A 102 -5.92 3.53 -10.94
C GLY A 102 -5.49 2.14 -11.39
N MET A 103 -6.02 1.09 -10.74
CA MET A 103 -5.78 -0.32 -11.06
C MET A 103 -7.09 -1.09 -11.12
N ALA A 104 -7.17 -2.06 -12.03
CA ALA A 104 -8.30 -2.97 -12.13
C ALA A 104 -8.27 -4.00 -10.98
N PRO A 105 -9.43 -4.53 -10.55
CA PRO A 105 -9.50 -5.53 -9.47
C PRO A 105 -8.69 -6.81 -9.71
N ASN A 106 -8.36 -7.13 -10.96
CA ASN A 106 -7.61 -8.32 -11.35
C ASN A 106 -6.09 -8.09 -11.40
N GLU A 107 -5.60 -6.89 -11.08
CA GLU A 107 -4.16 -6.60 -11.00
C GLU A 107 -3.61 -7.04 -9.64
N VAL A 108 -2.44 -7.70 -9.65
CA VAL A 108 -1.73 -8.08 -8.42
C VAL A 108 -0.76 -6.96 -8.05
N ASN A 109 -1.28 -5.96 -7.36
CA ASN A 109 -0.51 -4.86 -6.81
C ASN A 109 -1.30 -4.14 -5.70
N ALA A 110 -0.77 -3.07 -5.13
CA ALA A 110 -1.48 -2.12 -4.27
C ALA A 110 -0.92 -0.71 -4.53
N TYR A 111 -1.63 0.33 -4.10
CA TYR A 111 -1.12 1.69 -4.21
C TYR A 111 -1.76 2.70 -3.23
N ASN A 112 -0.99 3.74 -2.91
CA ASN A 112 -1.44 4.96 -2.26
C ASN A 112 -1.72 6.07 -3.30
N ASP A 113 -2.84 6.78 -3.15
CA ASP A 113 -3.09 8.06 -3.83
C ASP A 113 -3.08 9.20 -2.81
N ASN A 114 -1.94 9.88 -2.72
CA ASN A 114 -1.72 11.01 -1.84
C ASN A 114 -2.71 12.17 -2.08
N SER A 115 -3.18 12.38 -3.32
CA SER A 115 -4.17 13.42 -3.65
C SER A 115 -5.57 13.09 -3.14
N MET A 116 -5.82 11.81 -2.84
CA MET A 116 -7.08 11.34 -2.29
C MET A 116 -7.03 11.09 -0.79
N ASN A 117 -5.83 11.07 -0.20
CA ASN A 117 -5.58 10.49 1.11
C ASN A 117 -6.22 9.09 1.19
N ALA A 118 -5.87 8.21 0.24
CA ALA A 118 -6.50 6.90 0.12
C ALA A 118 -5.51 5.80 -0.30
N ILE A 119 -5.78 4.58 0.15
CA ILE A 119 -5.08 3.36 -0.26
C ILE A 119 -6.02 2.39 -0.95
N PHE A 120 -5.49 1.65 -1.92
CA PHE A 120 -6.25 0.76 -2.78
C PHE A 120 -5.55 -0.59 -2.90
N ILE A 121 -6.30 -1.66 -2.64
CA ILE A 121 -5.80 -3.03 -2.75
C ILE A 121 -6.79 -3.85 -3.58
N PRO A 122 -6.51 -4.04 -4.88
CA PRO A 122 -7.27 -4.89 -5.78
C PRO A 122 -7.54 -6.31 -5.24
N ALA A 123 -8.63 -6.92 -5.71
CA ALA A 123 -9.04 -8.26 -5.31
C ALA A 123 -8.00 -9.35 -5.60
N ALA A 124 -7.25 -9.23 -6.70
CA ALA A 124 -6.22 -10.20 -7.06
C ALA A 124 -4.99 -10.18 -6.13
N SER A 125 -4.83 -9.15 -5.30
CA SER A 125 -3.82 -9.11 -4.23
C SER A 125 -4.33 -9.72 -2.92
N LEU A 126 -5.62 -10.04 -2.83
CA LEU A 126 -6.30 -10.55 -1.62
C LEU A 126 -6.58 -12.06 -1.73
N GLN A 127 -5.59 -12.80 -2.24
CA GLN A 127 -5.63 -14.25 -2.43
C GLN A 127 -4.26 -14.87 -2.13
N ALA A 128 -4.18 -16.19 -2.10
CA ALA A 128 -2.92 -16.89 -1.91
C ALA A 128 -1.88 -16.53 -3.00
N PRO A 129 -0.57 -16.41 -2.68
CA PRO A 129 0.05 -16.66 -1.37
C PRO A 129 0.00 -15.47 -0.40
N PHE A 130 -0.66 -14.36 -0.75
CA PHE A 130 -0.71 -13.16 0.09
C PHE A 130 -1.77 -13.30 1.20
N TYR A 131 -2.92 -13.91 0.92
CA TYR A 131 -4.01 -14.06 1.90
C TYR A 131 -4.57 -15.47 1.92
N PHE A 132 -4.74 -16.01 3.12
CA PHE A 132 -5.36 -17.30 3.38
C PHE A 132 -6.50 -17.13 4.39
N ASN A 133 -7.65 -17.76 4.15
CA ASN A 133 -8.72 -17.68 5.15
C ASN A 133 -8.32 -18.45 6.42
N GLY A 134 -8.20 -17.73 7.55
CA GLY A 134 -8.06 -18.33 8.89
C GLY A 134 -6.65 -18.47 9.48
N ILE A 135 -5.59 -17.96 8.84
CA ILE A 135 -4.22 -17.95 9.42
C ILE A 135 -3.76 -16.50 9.58
N GLN A 136 -4.02 -15.89 10.73
CA GLN A 136 -3.84 -14.45 10.92
C GLN A 136 -2.38 -14.07 11.05
N SER A 137 -1.56 -14.84 11.75
CA SER A 137 -0.10 -14.62 11.80
C SER A 137 0.50 -14.43 10.41
N LEU A 138 0.19 -15.34 9.49
CA LEU A 138 0.64 -15.27 8.10
C LEU A 138 0.03 -14.07 7.37
N ASN A 139 -1.29 -13.88 7.46
CA ASN A 139 -2.00 -12.81 6.75
C ASN A 139 -1.57 -11.41 7.18
N TYR A 140 -1.34 -11.19 8.47
CA TYR A 140 -0.82 -9.93 8.98
C TYR A 140 0.63 -9.73 8.53
N GLY A 141 1.43 -10.78 8.51
CA GLY A 141 2.80 -10.74 7.98
C GLY A 141 2.84 -10.39 6.49
N SER A 142 1.88 -10.85 5.71
CA SER A 142 1.76 -10.63 4.27
C SER A 142 0.88 -9.42 3.95
N VAL A 143 -0.43 -9.61 3.71
CA VAL A 143 -1.36 -8.53 3.35
C VAL A 143 -1.42 -7.42 4.40
N GLY A 144 -1.26 -7.74 5.68
CA GLY A 144 -1.19 -6.73 6.72
C GLY A 144 0.01 -5.78 6.53
N SER A 145 1.19 -6.32 6.19
CA SER A 145 2.35 -5.50 5.84
C SER A 145 2.14 -4.69 4.57
N THR A 146 1.44 -5.22 3.56
CA THR A 146 1.08 -4.49 2.34
C THR A 146 0.13 -3.33 2.64
N ILE A 147 -0.93 -3.55 3.43
CA ILE A 147 -1.83 -2.48 3.87
C ILE A 147 -1.04 -1.40 4.65
N GLY A 148 -0.15 -1.82 5.56
CA GLY A 148 0.69 -0.89 6.32
C GLY A 148 1.69 -0.13 5.44
N HIS A 149 2.26 -0.78 4.43
CA HIS A 149 3.16 -0.15 3.45
C HIS A 149 2.41 0.95 2.69
N GLU A 150 1.25 0.64 2.13
CA GLU A 150 0.44 1.63 1.41
C GLU A 150 -0.03 2.76 2.32
N LEU A 151 -0.36 2.48 3.59
CA LEU A 151 -0.73 3.52 4.55
C LEU A 151 0.47 4.42 4.87
N SER A 152 1.66 3.83 4.99
CA SER A 152 2.91 4.53 5.28
C SER A 152 3.34 5.48 4.17
N HIS A 153 3.00 5.21 2.91
CA HIS A 153 3.23 6.14 1.79
C HIS A 153 2.57 7.51 1.99
N SER A 154 1.50 7.61 2.79
CA SER A 154 0.94 8.92 3.16
C SER A 154 1.82 9.75 4.08
N TYR A 155 2.95 9.20 4.55
CA TYR A 155 3.84 9.84 5.51
C TYR A 155 5.32 9.69 5.16
N ASP A 156 5.64 9.10 3.99
CA ASP A 156 6.99 9.03 3.44
C ASP A 156 7.52 10.42 3.03
N ASP A 157 8.70 10.50 2.39
CA ASP A 157 9.29 11.80 2.06
C ASP A 157 8.45 12.63 1.08
N THR A 158 7.69 11.95 0.20
CA THR A 158 6.77 12.57 -0.76
C THR A 158 5.38 12.82 -0.14
N GLY A 159 4.77 11.81 0.45
CA GLY A 159 3.41 11.82 0.98
C GLY A 159 3.23 12.76 2.18
N ARG A 160 4.28 12.99 2.97
CA ARG A 160 4.26 14.01 4.04
C ARG A 160 4.02 15.43 3.52
N LEU A 161 4.18 15.70 2.22
CA LEU A 161 3.90 17.02 1.66
C LEU A 161 2.40 17.26 1.45
N TYR A 162 1.60 16.20 1.46
CA TYR A 162 0.15 16.24 1.25
C TYR A 162 -0.58 16.26 2.58
N ASN A 163 -1.48 17.23 2.78
CA ASN A 163 -2.31 17.27 3.98
C ASN A 163 -3.49 16.28 3.92
N GLU A 164 -4.39 16.33 4.90
CA GLU A 164 -5.56 15.47 5.01
C GLU A 164 -6.55 15.59 3.84
N LEU A 165 -6.49 16.69 3.09
CA LEU A 165 -7.31 16.96 1.91
C LEU A 165 -6.61 16.58 0.60
N GLY A 166 -5.38 16.07 0.66
CA GLY A 166 -4.58 15.75 -0.53
C GLY A 166 -3.97 16.98 -1.21
N ASN A 167 -3.84 18.11 -0.51
CA ASN A 167 -3.20 19.32 -1.03
C ASN A 167 -1.73 19.39 -0.60
N VAL A 168 -0.86 19.84 -1.50
CA VAL A 168 0.55 20.10 -1.20
C VAL A 168 0.68 21.42 -0.46
N VAL A 169 0.85 21.36 0.86
CA VAL A 169 0.97 22.53 1.74
C VAL A 169 1.92 22.23 2.90
N PRO A 170 2.53 23.23 3.56
CA PRO A 170 3.22 23.01 4.83
C PRO A 170 2.19 22.78 5.95
N TRP A 171 2.13 21.57 6.50
CA TRP A 171 1.21 21.18 7.58
C TRP A 171 1.90 20.54 8.80
N TRP A 172 3.23 20.42 8.75
CA TRP A 172 4.09 20.20 9.92
C TRP A 172 4.88 21.47 10.23
N THR A 173 5.31 21.62 11.48
CA THR A 173 6.24 22.69 11.83
C THR A 173 7.62 22.43 11.22
N ASN A 174 8.43 23.48 11.08
CA ASN A 174 9.81 23.35 10.61
C ASN A 174 10.65 22.39 11.48
N LYS A 175 10.42 22.40 12.80
CA LYS A 175 11.15 21.52 13.73
C LYS A 175 10.87 20.04 13.44
N SER A 176 9.60 19.69 13.24
CA SER A 176 9.21 18.32 12.89
C SER A 176 9.73 17.91 11.51
N HIS A 177 9.74 18.84 10.54
CA HIS A 177 10.34 18.61 9.22
C HIS A 177 11.85 18.34 9.28
N GLU A 178 12.59 19.11 10.08
CA GLU A 178 14.04 18.92 10.25
C GLU A 178 14.37 17.58 10.91
N GLU A 179 13.64 17.21 11.97
CA GLU A 179 13.82 15.92 12.65
C GLU A 179 13.45 14.73 11.74
N TYR A 180 12.40 14.87 10.92
CA TYR A 180 12.05 13.87 9.92
C TYR A 180 13.19 13.68 8.91
N THR A 181 13.69 14.78 8.33
CA THR A 181 14.78 14.77 7.34
C THR A 181 16.06 14.16 7.91
N LYS A 182 16.37 14.43 9.17
CA LYS A 182 17.50 13.82 9.87
C LYS A 182 17.35 12.31 10.02
N ARG A 183 16.14 11.82 10.28
CA ARG A 183 15.84 10.39 10.44
C ARG A 183 15.87 9.65 9.12
N THR A 184 15.28 10.22 8.07
CA THR A 184 15.30 9.60 6.74
C THR A 184 16.71 9.49 6.17
N ARG A 185 17.61 10.42 6.52
CA ARG A 185 19.03 10.31 6.17
C ARG A 185 19.69 9.02 6.67
N CYS A 186 19.32 8.54 7.86
CA CYS A 186 19.84 7.28 8.37
C CYS A 186 19.44 6.08 7.48
N LEU A 187 18.24 6.12 6.90
CA LEU A 187 17.78 5.11 5.95
C LEU A 187 18.53 5.24 4.62
N VAL A 188 18.70 6.46 4.10
CA VAL A 188 19.51 6.71 2.90
C VAL A 188 20.91 6.10 3.05
N ASP A 189 21.60 6.40 4.15
CA ASP A 189 22.95 5.90 4.41
C ASP A 189 22.95 4.37 4.50
N ARG A 190 22.00 3.78 5.23
CA ARG A 190 21.87 2.32 5.38
C ARG A 190 21.70 1.60 4.05
N TYR A 191 20.91 2.16 3.13
CA TYR A 191 20.62 1.56 1.84
C TYR A 191 21.68 1.87 0.78
N ASN A 192 22.43 2.97 0.88
CA ASN A 192 23.61 3.20 0.04
C ASN A 192 24.70 2.14 0.23
N ASP A 193 24.77 1.52 1.41
CA ASP A 193 25.71 0.44 1.71
C ASP A 193 25.23 -0.94 1.21
N VAL A 194 24.00 -1.06 0.70
CA VAL A 194 23.48 -2.32 0.17
C VAL A 194 24.07 -2.58 -1.21
N LYS A 195 24.69 -3.75 -1.35
CA LYS A 195 25.29 -4.23 -2.59
C LYS A 195 24.73 -5.60 -2.90
N ILE A 196 24.21 -5.76 -4.12
CA ILE A 196 23.76 -7.06 -4.63
C ILE A 196 24.65 -7.47 -5.79
N VAL A 197 24.99 -8.76 -5.84
CA VAL A 197 25.67 -9.34 -7.01
C VAL A 197 24.59 -9.94 -7.87
N ASN A 198 24.43 -9.44 -9.09
CA ASN A 198 23.47 -10.03 -10.02
C ASN A 198 24.03 -11.33 -10.63
N ASN A 199 23.19 -12.04 -11.37
CA ASN A 199 23.54 -13.27 -12.09
C ASN A 199 24.67 -13.12 -13.14
N ARG A 200 25.18 -11.91 -13.39
CA ARG A 200 26.32 -11.62 -14.28
C ARG A 200 27.60 -11.26 -13.52
N ASN A 201 27.64 -11.48 -12.20
CA ASN A 201 28.73 -11.05 -11.31
C ASN A 201 28.96 -9.52 -11.28
N ASN A 202 27.97 -8.72 -11.69
CA ASN A 202 28.05 -7.27 -11.53
C ASN A 202 27.52 -6.90 -10.14
N THR A 203 28.30 -6.08 -9.42
CA THR A 203 27.87 -5.46 -8.17
C THR A 203 26.96 -4.27 -8.50
N ILE A 204 25.69 -4.36 -8.14
CA ILE A 204 24.75 -3.24 -8.15
C ILE A 204 24.78 -2.62 -6.76
N VAL A 205 25.06 -1.33 -6.68
CA VAL A 205 25.00 -0.54 -5.45
C VAL A 205 23.65 0.16 -5.42
N PHE A 206 22.93 0.02 -4.31
CA PHE A 206 21.65 0.67 -4.14
C PHE A 206 21.82 2.18 -3.99
N ASN A 207 20.81 2.93 -4.44
CA ASN A 207 20.72 4.36 -4.19
C ASN A 207 19.62 4.59 -3.14
N GLY A 208 20.04 4.90 -1.92
CA GLY A 208 19.17 5.11 -0.78
C GLY A 208 18.23 6.32 -0.96
N ASN A 209 18.62 7.33 -1.75
CA ASN A 209 17.71 8.44 -2.06
C ASN A 209 16.58 8.03 -3.01
N VAL A 210 16.90 7.20 -4.02
CA VAL A 210 15.91 6.75 -5.02
C VAL A 210 14.90 5.77 -4.39
N THR A 211 15.33 4.98 -3.41
CA THR A 211 14.50 3.97 -2.76
C THR A 211 13.88 4.46 -1.45
N LEU A 212 14.08 5.74 -1.08
CA LEU A 212 13.77 6.23 0.26
C LEU A 212 12.30 6.03 0.65
N ASP A 213 11.38 6.42 -0.23
CA ASP A 213 9.94 6.34 0.04
C ASP A 213 9.49 4.88 0.27
N GLU A 214 9.91 3.97 -0.62
CA GLU A 214 9.68 2.53 -0.49
C GLU A 214 10.31 1.94 0.78
N ASN A 215 11.55 2.33 1.10
CA ASN A 215 12.23 1.86 2.31
C ASN A 215 11.50 2.31 3.59
N ILE A 216 10.98 3.54 3.59
CA ILE A 216 10.17 4.06 4.72
C ILE A 216 8.87 3.26 4.82
N ALA A 217 8.19 3.03 3.70
CA ALA A 217 6.94 2.29 3.63
C ALA A 217 7.10 0.84 4.07
N ASP A 218 8.14 0.13 3.62
CA ASP A 218 8.44 -1.25 4.04
C ASP A 218 8.69 -1.38 5.54
N ILE A 219 9.57 -0.54 6.09
CA ILE A 219 9.95 -0.60 7.51
C ILE A 219 8.76 -0.24 8.40
N THR A 220 8.02 0.80 8.02
CA THR A 220 6.90 1.30 8.82
C THR A 220 5.69 0.36 8.69
N GLY A 221 5.39 -0.11 7.49
CA GLY A 221 4.31 -1.05 7.22
C GLY A 221 4.49 -2.39 7.92
N LEU A 222 5.71 -2.95 7.93
CA LEU A 222 6.00 -4.16 8.70
C LEU A 222 5.78 -3.95 10.21
N LYS A 223 6.20 -2.79 10.74
CA LYS A 223 6.03 -2.44 12.15
C LYS A 223 4.55 -2.25 12.51
N GLU A 224 3.78 -1.60 11.65
CA GLU A 224 2.34 -1.45 11.80
C GLU A 224 1.63 -2.80 11.82
N ALA A 225 1.92 -3.65 10.84
CA ALA A 225 1.33 -4.97 10.73
C ALA A 225 1.64 -5.83 11.96
N TYR A 226 2.86 -5.74 12.49
CA TYR A 226 3.24 -6.45 13.71
C TYR A 226 2.44 -5.96 14.93
N PHE A 227 2.35 -4.65 15.14
CA PHE A 227 1.53 -4.10 16.24
C PHE A 227 0.04 -4.38 16.07
N ALA A 228 -0.45 -4.36 14.83
CA ALA A 228 -1.82 -4.73 14.50
C ALA A 228 -2.10 -6.20 14.81
N TYR A 229 -1.12 -7.08 14.56
CA TYR A 229 -1.21 -8.49 14.90
C TYR A 229 -1.19 -8.74 16.41
N GLN A 230 -0.32 -8.04 17.16
CA GLN A 230 -0.34 -8.11 18.62
C GLN A 230 -1.70 -7.68 19.19
N ARG A 231 -2.27 -6.59 18.66
CA ARG A 231 -3.62 -6.14 19.02
C ARG A 231 -4.69 -7.19 18.69
N PHE A 232 -4.58 -7.85 17.54
CA PHE A 232 -5.48 -8.95 17.18
C PHE A 232 -5.43 -10.07 18.23
N LEU A 233 -4.22 -10.48 18.65
CA LEU A 233 -4.03 -11.49 19.69
C LEU A 233 -4.55 -11.06 21.06
N ASP A 234 -4.44 -9.77 21.41
CA ASP A 234 -5.01 -9.23 22.66
C ASP A 234 -6.54 -9.33 22.69
N ILE A 235 -7.20 -9.27 21.53
CA ILE A 235 -8.67 -9.31 21.40
C ILE A 235 -9.17 -10.75 21.28
N HIS A 236 -8.51 -11.58 20.45
CA HIS A 236 -8.99 -12.91 20.06
C HIS A 236 -8.26 -14.07 20.75
N GLY A 237 -7.16 -13.79 21.44
CA GLY A 237 -6.29 -14.79 22.03
C GLY A 237 -5.27 -15.37 21.05
N GLN A 238 -4.49 -16.33 21.53
CA GLN A 238 -3.40 -16.95 20.78
C GLN A 238 -3.91 -17.92 19.71
N GLU A 239 -3.28 -17.89 18.53
CA GLU A 239 -3.59 -18.82 17.44
C GLU A 239 -2.92 -20.20 17.64
N PRO A 240 -3.59 -21.30 17.23
CA PRO A 240 -3.00 -22.63 17.27
C PRO A 240 -1.81 -22.74 16.32
N ARG A 241 -0.79 -23.51 16.71
CA ARG A 241 0.40 -23.75 15.88
C ARG A 241 0.02 -24.39 14.55
N LEU A 242 0.72 -24.00 13.49
CA LEU A 242 0.49 -24.54 12.15
C LEU A 242 0.95 -26.00 12.05
N PRO A 243 0.10 -26.93 11.56
CA PRO A 243 0.49 -28.31 11.33
C PRO A 243 1.69 -28.44 10.38
N GLY A 244 2.70 -29.22 10.76
CA GLY A 244 3.96 -29.39 10.01
C GLY A 244 4.97 -28.24 10.17
N LEU A 245 4.62 -27.18 10.90
CA LEU A 245 5.48 -26.05 11.25
C LEU A 245 5.44 -25.75 12.75
N GLU A 246 5.10 -26.73 13.59
CA GLU A 246 4.86 -26.54 15.03
C GLU A 246 6.09 -26.02 15.79
N GLN A 247 7.29 -26.22 15.24
CA GLN A 247 8.54 -25.68 15.77
C GLN A 247 8.59 -24.14 15.76
N TYR A 248 7.79 -23.48 14.91
CA TYR A 248 7.73 -22.03 14.82
C TYR A 248 6.54 -21.48 15.61
N ASN A 249 6.76 -20.39 16.35
CA ASN A 249 5.68 -19.64 17.00
C ASN A 249 5.01 -18.68 16.01
N GLN A 250 3.85 -18.13 16.40
CA GLN A 250 3.08 -17.30 15.48
C GLN A 250 3.81 -16.01 15.08
N GLU A 251 4.63 -15.46 15.97
CA GLU A 251 5.50 -14.34 15.63
C GLU A 251 6.54 -14.71 14.57
N GLN A 252 7.14 -15.89 14.65
CA GLN A 252 8.03 -16.41 13.61
C GLN A 252 7.27 -16.67 12.31
N ILE A 253 6.05 -17.23 12.38
CA ILE A 253 5.18 -17.41 11.21
C ILE A 253 4.84 -16.06 10.55
N PHE A 254 4.60 -15.01 11.35
CA PHE A 254 4.39 -13.65 10.84
C PHE A 254 5.57 -13.16 10.00
N PHE A 255 6.80 -13.25 10.52
CA PHE A 255 7.99 -12.82 9.79
C PHE A 255 8.32 -13.72 8.59
N LEU A 256 7.99 -15.02 8.65
CA LEU A 256 8.05 -15.92 7.50
C LEU A 256 7.03 -15.54 6.43
N GLY A 257 5.83 -15.11 6.82
CA GLY A 257 4.80 -14.59 5.92
C GLY A 257 5.29 -13.36 5.16
N TYR A 258 5.85 -12.38 5.89
CA TYR A 258 6.44 -11.19 5.29
C TYR A 258 7.55 -11.52 4.29
N ALA A 259 8.50 -12.39 4.67
CA ALA A 259 9.61 -12.75 3.79
C ALA A 259 9.15 -13.50 2.51
N ASN A 260 8.10 -14.31 2.60
CA ASN A 260 7.59 -15.05 1.44
C ASN A 260 6.95 -14.14 0.38
N VAL A 261 6.36 -13.01 0.79
CA VAL A 261 5.78 -12.02 -0.14
C VAL A 261 6.84 -11.43 -1.08
N SER A 262 8.04 -11.17 -0.55
CA SER A 262 9.13 -10.55 -1.30
C SER A 262 10.05 -11.56 -2.02
N THR A 263 9.66 -12.84 -2.09
CA THR A 263 10.46 -13.86 -2.76
C THR A 263 10.36 -13.73 -4.28
N ILE A 264 11.30 -12.98 -4.86
CA ILE A 264 11.39 -12.77 -6.31
C ILE A 264 12.79 -13.17 -6.78
N GLN A 265 12.87 -14.00 -7.81
CA GLN A 265 14.12 -14.25 -8.52
C GLN A 265 14.20 -13.32 -9.75
N VAL A 266 15.02 -12.27 -9.66
CA VAL A 266 15.24 -11.35 -10.79
C VAL A 266 16.20 -11.99 -11.80
N ASN A 267 15.64 -12.58 -12.86
CA ASN A 267 16.43 -13.06 -14.00
C ASN A 267 16.78 -11.88 -14.92
N THR A 268 18.04 -11.44 -14.95
CA THR A 268 18.46 -10.43 -15.95
C THR A 268 18.64 -11.10 -17.32
N TYR A 269 17.62 -11.07 -18.17
CA TYR A 269 17.73 -11.57 -19.55
C TYR A 269 18.72 -10.71 -20.36
N PRO A 270 19.56 -11.29 -21.22
CA PRO A 270 20.41 -10.52 -22.13
C PRO A 270 19.54 -9.70 -23.08
N VAL A 271 19.78 -8.39 -23.12
CA VAL A 271 19.35 -7.57 -24.26
C VAL A 271 20.25 -7.99 -25.42
N THR A 272 19.69 -8.70 -26.39
CA THR A 272 20.36 -9.05 -27.65
C THR A 272 20.49 -7.85 -28.55
#